data_AF-A0A2W6S4H3-F1
#
_entry.id   AF-A0A2W6S4H3-F1
#
_cell.length_a   1.000
_cell.length_b   1.000
_cell.length_c   1.000
_cell.angle_alpha   90.00
_cell.angle_beta   90.00
_cell.angle_gamma   90.00
#
_symmetry.space_group_name_H-M   'P 1'
#
loop_
_entity.id
_entity.type
_entity.pdbx_description
1 polymer ?
#
loop_
_entity_poly.entity_id
_entity_poly.type
_entity_poly.pdbx_seq_one_letter_code
_entity_poly.pdbx_strand_id
1 'polypeptide(L)'
;DLSETVKTALDERRIKVGHAELLAAVPADKQDKALETIIAAGLDIAKTRDLLMKVTQRLADALFDKTECTTCPFNSGTQRALFDTHVDDGHCTNTTCFQLKTEAVEAARREAEAAAEAAEAASAIDTDGDEDDNGDVGDEMDEVGETDRPTDGSATVAPLVGRGTVVRKVSANGGPSSTAKSIAGRTSELREATWRTALARGLADDPSNAQAAILVAALTGTLSHIKADTLTSRAALLVDAAFPDRGFKDKIAVIRELSEGQATTVLAAIGAAYARDVQSFAHVADLAGAFGIDIRTVWQVDRAFLERYTKDELKFIAGESGLVAHMGEKAFSKLLGAKKGDLISGMLNAVGFDWAGRVPSAMALDGRYAPPRSLPPAKADEVVTELAA
;
A
#
# COMPACT_ATOMS: atom_id res chain seq x y z
N ASP A 1 18.51 9.63 -12.43
CA ASP A 1 19.78 9.82 -13.14
C ASP A 1 20.90 9.46 -12.19
N LEU A 2 21.93 8.72 -12.64
CA LEU A 2 23.00 8.22 -11.78
C LEU A 2 24.31 8.98 -12.02
N SER A 3 25.07 9.25 -10.96
CA SER A 3 26.42 9.81 -11.09
C SER A 3 27.38 8.82 -11.78
N GLU A 4 28.41 9.34 -12.43
CA GLU A 4 29.45 8.52 -13.06
C GLU A 4 30.16 7.61 -12.05
N THR A 5 30.32 8.08 -10.80
CA THR A 5 30.89 7.30 -9.70
C THR A 5 30.04 6.06 -9.37
N VAL A 6 28.72 6.21 -9.35
CA VAL A 6 27.78 5.10 -9.11
C VAL A 6 27.73 4.13 -10.29
N LYS A 7 27.73 4.65 -11.53
CA LYS A 7 27.80 3.81 -12.75
C LYS A 7 29.07 2.96 -12.76
N THR A 8 30.22 3.58 -12.51
CA THR A 8 31.51 2.88 -12.42
C THR A 8 31.49 1.79 -11.34
N ALA A 9 30.91 2.07 -10.17
CA ALA A 9 30.80 1.09 -9.10
C ALA A 9 29.89 -0.10 -9.43
N LEU A 10 28.88 0.11 -10.26
CA LEU A 10 28.02 -0.96 -10.76
C LEU A 10 28.75 -1.82 -11.80
N ASP A 11 29.46 -1.20 -12.74
CA ASP A 11 30.23 -1.89 -13.79
C ASP A 11 31.35 -2.75 -13.20
N GLU A 12 32.03 -2.24 -12.18
CA GLU A 12 33.06 -2.97 -11.42
C GLU A 12 32.50 -3.99 -10.43
N ARG A 13 31.16 -4.14 -10.38
CA ARG A 13 30.44 -5.05 -9.45
C ARG A 13 30.72 -4.80 -7.97
N ARG A 14 31.13 -3.58 -7.59
CA ARG A 14 31.28 -3.15 -6.18
C ARG A 14 29.92 -3.00 -5.51
N ILE A 15 28.89 -2.70 -6.29
CA ILE A 15 27.49 -2.67 -5.87
C ILE A 15 26.63 -3.51 -6.82
N LYS A 16 25.46 -3.93 -6.33
CA LYS A 16 24.44 -4.63 -7.14
C LYS A 16 23.49 -3.65 -7.82
N VAL A 17 22.80 -4.09 -8.88
CA VAL A 17 21.77 -3.31 -9.59
C VAL A 17 20.75 -2.70 -8.63
N GLY A 18 20.24 -3.45 -7.65
CA GLY A 18 19.31 -2.91 -6.66
C GLY A 18 19.85 -1.76 -5.80
N HIS A 19 21.17 -1.65 -5.59
CA HIS A 19 21.74 -0.46 -4.95
C HIS A 19 21.71 0.75 -5.89
N ALA A 20 21.99 0.54 -7.18
CA ALA A 20 21.92 1.59 -8.19
C ALA A 20 20.48 2.08 -8.37
N GLU A 21 19.49 1.19 -8.35
CA GLU A 21 18.06 1.56 -8.36
C GLU A 21 17.69 2.45 -7.16
N LEU A 22 18.13 2.09 -5.95
CA LEU A 22 17.92 2.91 -4.75
C LEU A 22 18.67 4.25 -4.81
N LEU A 23 19.85 4.29 -5.41
CA LEU A 23 20.62 5.53 -5.56
C LEU A 23 20.04 6.46 -6.63
N ALA A 24 19.35 5.93 -7.65
CA ALA A 24 18.66 6.74 -8.64
C ALA A 24 17.53 7.61 -8.03
N ALA A 25 17.04 7.19 -6.86
CA ALA A 25 16.06 7.91 -6.06
C ALA A 25 16.65 9.06 -5.23
N VAL A 26 17.98 9.09 -5.06
CA VAL A 26 18.70 10.06 -4.25
C VAL A 26 19.05 11.27 -5.12
N PRO A 27 18.93 12.52 -4.61
CA PRO A 27 19.45 13.71 -5.27
C PRO A 27 20.91 13.54 -5.72
N ALA A 28 21.23 14.00 -6.93
CA ALA A 28 22.52 13.72 -7.58
C ALA A 28 23.74 14.19 -6.75
N ASP A 29 23.61 15.31 -6.04
CA ASP A 29 24.61 15.87 -5.13
C ASP A 29 24.93 14.98 -3.91
N LYS A 30 24.08 13.99 -3.62
CA LYS A 30 24.19 13.10 -2.45
C LYS A 30 24.49 11.65 -2.81
N GLN A 31 24.44 11.28 -4.09
CA GLN A 31 24.63 9.91 -4.55
C GLN A 31 26.02 9.36 -4.21
N ASP A 32 27.08 10.14 -4.43
CA ASP A 32 28.46 9.70 -4.20
C ASP A 32 28.73 9.43 -2.72
N LYS A 33 28.24 10.29 -1.84
CA LYS A 33 28.35 10.10 -0.37
C LYS A 33 27.53 8.90 0.12
N ALA A 34 26.35 8.68 -0.47
CA ALA A 34 25.53 7.51 -0.19
C ALA A 34 26.24 6.22 -0.64
N LEU A 35 26.88 6.24 -1.83
CA LEU A 35 27.70 5.13 -2.33
C LEU A 35 28.88 4.81 -1.42
N GLU A 36 29.63 5.81 -0.97
CA GLU A 36 30.72 5.63 0.00
C GLU A 36 30.25 4.92 1.27
N THR A 37 29.08 5.33 1.79
CA THR A 37 28.49 4.73 2.99
C THR A 37 28.08 3.27 2.75
N ILE A 38 27.49 2.96 1.60
CA ILE A 38 27.10 1.60 1.21
C ILE A 38 28.32 0.68 1.16
N ILE A 39 29.41 1.14 0.53
CA ILE A 39 30.64 0.36 0.38
C ILE A 39 31.36 0.22 1.72
N ALA A 40 31.56 1.31 2.45
CA ALA A 40 32.32 1.32 3.70
C ALA A 40 31.66 0.48 4.80
N ALA A 41 30.33 0.49 4.89
CA ALA A 41 29.58 -0.28 5.88
C ALA A 41 29.13 -1.67 5.35
N GLY A 42 29.46 -2.02 4.11
CA GLY A 42 29.06 -3.28 3.49
C GLY A 42 27.54 -3.49 3.52
N LEU A 43 26.78 -2.44 3.24
CA LEU A 43 25.32 -2.49 3.30
C LEU A 43 24.79 -3.39 2.20
N ASP A 44 23.85 -4.25 2.57
CA ASP A 44 23.03 -4.97 1.60
C ASP A 44 21.85 -4.10 1.14
N ILE A 45 21.19 -4.52 0.06
CA ILE A 45 20.10 -3.79 -0.58
C ILE A 45 18.97 -3.48 0.42
N ALA A 46 18.68 -4.40 1.36
CA ALA A 46 17.63 -4.21 2.34
C ALA A 46 18.01 -3.13 3.36
N LYS A 47 19.23 -3.16 3.89
CA LYS A 47 19.73 -2.12 4.81
C LYS A 47 19.85 -0.76 4.14
N THR A 48 20.28 -0.72 2.88
CA THR A 48 20.32 0.53 2.10
C THR A 48 18.91 1.10 1.93
N ARG A 49 17.91 0.27 1.63
CA ARG A 49 16.50 0.66 1.59
C ARG A 49 16.03 1.20 2.94
N ASP A 50 16.31 0.50 4.04
CA ASP A 50 15.91 0.92 5.39
C ASP A 50 16.51 2.27 5.80
N LEU A 51 17.77 2.53 5.44
CA LEU A 51 18.41 3.82 5.68
C LEU A 51 17.77 4.91 4.85
N LEU A 52 17.48 4.63 3.57
CA LEU A 52 16.87 5.60 2.68
C LEU A 52 15.44 5.95 3.14
N MET A 53 14.68 4.96 3.61
CA MET A 53 13.35 5.17 4.21
C MET A 53 13.38 6.14 5.39
N LYS A 54 14.38 6.03 6.28
CA LYS A 54 14.50 6.91 7.46
C LYS A 54 14.73 8.38 7.12
N VAL A 55 15.22 8.68 5.92
CA VAL A 55 15.49 10.05 5.48
C VAL A 55 14.43 10.55 4.50
N THR A 56 13.41 9.76 4.18
CA THR A 56 12.33 10.19 3.27
C THR A 56 11.14 10.75 4.03
N GLN A 57 10.44 11.72 3.43
CA GLN A 57 9.28 12.37 4.03
C GLN A 57 7.98 11.87 3.41
N ARG A 58 6.99 11.50 4.23
CA ARG A 58 5.71 11.01 3.75
C ARG A 58 4.91 12.15 3.10
N LEU A 59 4.54 11.99 1.83
CA LEU A 59 3.74 12.97 1.09
C LEU A 59 2.30 13.06 1.61
N ALA A 60 1.79 12.05 2.31
CA ALA A 60 0.48 12.14 2.97
C ALA A 60 0.44 13.24 4.04
N ASP A 61 1.57 13.54 4.68
CA ASP A 61 1.69 14.49 5.79
C ASP A 61 2.10 15.90 5.30
N ALA A 62 2.19 16.11 3.98
CA ALA A 62 2.58 17.39 3.40
C ALA A 62 1.48 18.45 3.59
N LEU A 63 1.88 19.64 4.03
CA LEU A 63 1.01 20.81 4.19
C LEU A 63 0.86 21.64 2.89
N PHE A 64 1.59 21.26 1.83
CA PHE A 64 1.65 21.96 0.55
C PHE A 64 0.94 21.19 -0.57
N ASP A 65 0.66 21.86 -1.68
CA ASP A 65 0.07 21.24 -2.87
C ASP A 65 1.02 20.18 -3.48
N LYS A 66 0.49 18.99 -3.67
CA LYS A 66 1.21 17.80 -4.15
C LYS A 66 1.06 17.56 -5.65
N THR A 67 0.37 18.44 -6.37
CA THR A 67 0.13 18.29 -7.81
C THR A 67 1.43 18.07 -8.57
N GLU A 68 2.47 18.88 -8.30
CA GLU A 68 3.81 18.74 -8.89
C GLU A 68 4.56 17.48 -8.42
N CYS A 69 4.20 16.91 -7.27
CA CYS A 69 4.83 15.70 -6.76
C CYS A 69 4.40 14.45 -7.53
N THR A 70 3.28 14.47 -8.25
CA THR A 70 2.75 13.29 -8.96
C THR A 70 3.64 12.80 -10.11
N THR A 71 4.37 13.72 -10.75
CA THR A 71 5.31 13.43 -11.85
C THR A 71 6.78 13.61 -11.44
N CYS A 72 7.04 13.93 -10.16
CA CYS A 72 8.37 14.21 -9.66
C CYS A 72 9.23 12.94 -9.59
N PRO A 73 10.48 12.96 -10.12
CA PRO A 73 11.37 11.80 -10.05
C PRO A 73 11.79 11.43 -8.62
N PHE A 74 11.60 12.33 -7.64
CA PHE A 74 11.87 12.11 -6.22
C PHE A 74 10.64 11.61 -5.44
N ASN A 75 9.51 11.40 -6.12
CA ASN A 75 8.37 10.70 -5.54
C ASN A 75 8.57 9.20 -5.69
N SER A 76 8.64 8.48 -4.56
CA SER A 76 8.84 7.03 -4.55
C SER A 76 7.71 6.26 -5.24
N GLY A 77 6.50 6.83 -5.35
CA GLY A 77 5.40 6.26 -6.13
C GLY A 77 5.67 6.23 -7.63
N THR A 78 6.36 7.25 -8.14
CA THR A 78 6.80 7.32 -9.55
C THR A 78 8.00 6.39 -9.80
N GLN A 79 8.91 6.27 -8.83
CA GLN A 79 10.10 5.42 -8.94
C GLN A 79 9.79 3.92 -8.93
N ARG A 80 8.76 3.49 -8.18
CA ARG A 80 8.29 2.09 -8.19
C ARG A 80 7.86 1.63 -9.59
N ALA A 81 7.34 2.55 -10.41
CA ALA A 81 6.93 2.21 -11.77
C ALA A 81 8.12 1.88 -12.68
N LEU A 82 9.34 2.27 -12.31
CA LEU A 82 10.54 2.17 -13.13
C LEU A 82 11.55 1.12 -12.62
N PHE A 83 11.56 0.80 -11.33
CA PHE A 83 12.59 -0.06 -10.71
C PHE A 83 12.00 -1.12 -9.77
N ASP A 84 12.63 -2.30 -9.74
CA ASP A 84 12.22 -3.43 -8.89
C ASP A 84 12.62 -3.20 -7.42
N THR A 85 13.77 -2.54 -7.20
CA THR A 85 14.20 -2.08 -5.87
C THR A 85 13.90 -0.60 -5.67
N HIS A 86 12.92 -0.28 -4.83
CA HIS A 86 12.48 1.09 -4.59
C HIS A 86 12.24 1.38 -3.10
N VAL A 87 12.08 2.66 -2.76
CA VAL A 87 11.62 3.15 -1.45
C VAL A 87 10.10 2.92 -1.35
N ASP A 88 9.51 2.79 -0.15
CA ASP A 88 8.06 2.61 0.01
C ASP A 88 7.26 3.75 -0.63
N ASP A 89 6.04 3.45 -1.07
CA ASP A 89 5.18 4.35 -1.83
C ASP A 89 4.85 5.65 -1.10
N GLY A 90 4.61 6.73 -1.86
CA GLY A 90 4.11 7.99 -1.32
C GLY A 90 5.09 8.76 -0.44
N HIS A 91 6.40 8.59 -0.66
CA HIS A 91 7.45 9.32 0.04
C HIS A 91 8.22 10.24 -0.91
N CYS A 92 8.63 11.40 -0.40
CA CYS A 92 9.58 12.31 -1.03
C CYS A 92 11.00 11.93 -0.59
N THR A 93 11.85 11.58 -1.55
CA THR A 93 13.27 11.27 -1.30
C THR A 93 14.15 12.53 -1.27
N ASN A 94 13.57 13.69 -1.61
CA ASN A 94 14.24 15.00 -1.54
C ASN A 94 13.74 15.79 -0.31
N THR A 95 14.45 15.61 0.82
CA THR A 95 14.13 16.27 2.10
C THR A 95 14.12 17.79 2.02
N THR A 96 15.08 18.37 1.30
CA THR A 96 15.21 19.82 1.14
C THR A 96 14.01 20.41 0.41
N CYS A 97 13.53 19.76 -0.66
CA CYS A 97 12.33 20.20 -1.38
C CYS A 97 11.09 20.17 -0.47
N PHE A 98 10.91 19.09 0.30
CA PHE A 98 9.78 18.96 1.23
C PHE A 98 9.80 20.05 2.30
N GLN A 99 10.96 20.31 2.90
CA GLN A 99 11.13 21.35 3.94
C GLN A 99 10.81 22.75 3.39
N LEU A 100 11.41 23.12 2.25
CA LEU A 100 11.20 24.43 1.64
C LEU A 100 9.73 24.69 1.30
N LYS A 101 9.01 23.70 0.75
CA LYS A 101 7.59 23.84 0.43
C LYS A 101 6.72 23.92 1.69
N THR A 102 7.06 23.19 2.75
CA THR A 102 6.35 23.28 4.04
C THR A 102 6.56 24.65 4.68
N GLU A 103 7.79 25.14 4.74
CA GLU A 103 8.12 26.47 5.28
C GLU A 103 7.41 27.59 4.52
N ALA A 104 7.30 27.48 3.18
CA ALA A 104 6.59 28.46 2.37
C ALA A 104 5.09 28.55 2.72
N VAL A 105 4.43 27.41 2.95
CA VAL A 105 3.03 27.38 3.39
C VAL A 105 2.86 27.94 4.80
N GLU A 106 3.76 27.57 5.72
CA GLU A 106 3.72 28.08 7.10
C GLU A 106 3.99 29.58 7.18
N ALA A 107 4.87 30.12 6.33
CA ALA A 107 5.13 31.55 6.20
C ALA A 107 3.89 32.28 5.66
N ALA A 108 3.29 31.78 4.57
CA ALA A 108 2.07 32.35 4.01
C ALA A 108 0.90 32.32 5.01
N ARG A 109 0.80 31.25 5.82
CA ARG A 109 -0.22 31.18 6.89
C ARG A 109 0.01 32.24 7.97
N ARG A 110 1.26 32.40 8.43
CA ARG A 110 1.62 33.44 9.41
C ARG A 110 1.36 34.85 8.90
N GLU A 111 1.65 35.11 7.63
CA GLU A 111 1.35 36.40 7.00
C GLU A 111 -0.16 36.67 6.90
N ALA A 112 -0.95 35.65 6.56
CA ALA A 112 -2.41 35.76 6.51
C ALA A 112 -3.05 35.95 7.90
N GLU A 113 -2.55 35.23 8.92
CA GLU A 113 -2.96 35.41 10.32
C GLU A 113 -2.65 36.83 10.81
N ALA A 114 -1.42 37.33 10.57
CA ALA A 114 -1.03 38.69 10.94
C ALA A 114 -1.84 39.77 10.19
N ALA A 115 -2.19 39.53 8.92
CA ALA A 115 -3.04 40.44 8.15
C ALA A 115 -4.49 40.46 8.66
N ALA A 116 -5.02 39.32 9.08
CA ALA A 116 -6.35 39.22 9.68
C ALA A 116 -6.41 39.92 11.05
N GLU A 117 -5.40 39.71 11.90
CA GLU A 117 -5.27 40.42 13.19
C GLU A 117 -5.13 41.93 13.00
N ALA A 118 -4.36 42.38 12.00
CA ALA A 118 -4.23 43.80 11.67
C ALA A 118 -5.55 44.41 11.15
N ALA A 119 -6.33 43.65 10.37
CA ALA A 119 -7.64 44.09 9.88
C ALA A 119 -8.68 44.18 11.01
N GLU A 120 -8.68 43.22 11.94
CA GLU A 120 -9.54 43.26 13.13
C GLU A 120 -9.17 44.45 14.03
N ALA A 121 -7.88 44.67 14.29
CA ALA A 121 -7.39 45.81 15.07
C ALA A 121 -7.72 47.16 14.40
N ALA A 122 -7.69 47.25 13.07
CA ALA A 122 -8.08 48.46 12.34
C ALA A 122 -9.60 48.73 12.43
N SER A 123 -10.44 47.68 12.45
CA SER A 123 -11.90 47.81 12.58
C SER A 123 -12.35 48.24 13.98
N ALA A 124 -11.52 48.02 15.01
CA ALA A 124 -11.80 48.41 16.39
C ALA A 124 -11.50 49.88 16.71
N ILE A 125 -10.94 50.65 15.76
CA ILE A 125 -10.55 52.05 15.95
C ILE A 125 -11.62 53.05 15.42
N ASP A 126 -12.63 52.58 14.68
CA ASP A 126 -13.65 53.43 14.01
C ASP A 126 -14.93 53.68 14.84
N THR A 127 -14.87 53.44 16.16
CA THR A 127 -15.98 53.71 17.10
C THR A 127 -15.51 54.52 18.30
N ASP A 128 -15.08 55.77 18.07
CA ASP A 128 -15.13 56.85 19.06
C ASP A 128 -15.02 58.20 18.32
N GLY A 129 -16.14 58.94 18.22
CA GLY A 129 -16.20 60.24 17.54
C GLY A 129 -17.58 60.90 17.51
N ASP A 130 -18.08 61.24 18.70
CA ASP A 130 -18.89 62.43 19.08
C ASP A 130 -20.33 62.69 18.54
N GLU A 131 -21.29 62.46 19.45
CA GLU A 131 -22.31 63.37 20.04
C GLU A 131 -23.06 64.48 19.23
N ASP A 132 -24.39 64.50 19.49
CA ASP A 132 -25.35 65.63 19.61
C ASP A 132 -26.08 66.27 18.40
N ASP A 133 -27.41 66.06 18.30
CA ASP A 133 -28.48 67.00 18.72
C ASP A 133 -29.80 67.01 17.88
N ASN A 134 -30.92 66.80 18.59
CA ASN A 134 -32.33 67.26 18.49
C ASN A 134 -33.30 67.05 17.30
N GLY A 135 -34.53 66.61 17.67
CA GLY A 135 -35.82 66.99 17.02
C GLY A 135 -37.02 66.03 17.14
N ASP A 136 -37.78 66.06 18.25
CA ASP A 136 -39.28 66.13 18.44
C ASP A 136 -40.23 65.44 17.39
N VAL A 137 -41.33 64.68 17.65
CA VAL A 137 -42.49 64.72 18.61
C VAL A 137 -43.25 63.36 18.61
N GLY A 138 -43.74 62.90 19.79
CA GLY A 138 -45.05 62.24 20.12
C GLY A 138 -45.38 60.82 19.59
N ASP A 139 -46.18 59.96 20.24
CA ASP A 139 -46.93 59.92 21.51
C ASP A 139 -47.43 58.44 21.71
N GLU A 140 -47.92 58.11 22.92
CA GLU A 140 -48.72 56.94 23.35
C GLU A 140 -47.96 55.61 23.64
N MET A 141 -47.73 55.21 24.91
CA MET A 141 -48.63 54.47 25.86
C MET A 141 -48.98 53.06 25.33
N ASP A 142 -48.82 51.90 26.00
CA ASP A 142 -48.92 51.45 27.40
C ASP A 142 -48.13 50.12 27.52
N GLU A 143 -47.30 49.88 28.55
CA GLU A 143 -47.59 49.36 29.90
C GLU A 143 -47.41 47.82 30.04
N VAL A 144 -46.59 47.45 31.04
CA VAL A 144 -46.47 46.20 31.83
C VAL A 144 -46.34 44.84 31.12
N GLY A 145 -45.49 43.91 31.57
CA GLY A 145 -44.67 43.74 32.77
C GLY A 145 -44.04 42.34 32.64
N GLU A 146 -42.74 42.22 32.82
CA GLU A 146 -42.13 41.85 34.10
C GLU A 146 -42.14 40.32 34.34
N THR A 147 -40.95 39.74 34.11
CA THR A 147 -40.26 38.69 34.91
C THR A 147 -40.88 37.28 34.99
N ASP A 148 -40.14 36.20 35.26
CA ASP A 148 -38.80 36.07 35.78
C ASP A 148 -38.18 34.72 35.34
N ARG A 149 -36.86 34.69 35.41
CA ARG A 149 -35.91 33.58 35.36
C ARG A 149 -36.09 32.63 36.58
N PRO A 150 -35.19 31.67 36.92
CA PRO A 150 -34.14 30.92 36.18
C PRO A 150 -34.07 29.40 36.59
N THR A 151 -32.94 28.76 36.23
CA THR A 151 -32.21 27.60 36.82
C THR A 151 -32.62 26.19 36.37
N ASP A 152 -31.75 25.41 35.71
CA ASP A 152 -30.45 24.77 36.07
C ASP A 152 -30.65 23.33 36.62
N GLY A 153 -29.76 22.40 36.23
CA GLY A 153 -29.60 21.13 36.94
C GLY A 153 -29.70 19.82 36.12
N SER A 154 -28.57 19.44 35.52
CA SER A 154 -27.84 18.17 35.73
C SER A 154 -28.56 16.78 35.79
N ALA A 155 -28.06 15.89 34.92
CA ALA A 155 -27.61 14.50 35.18
C ALA A 155 -28.57 13.33 35.51
N THR A 156 -28.40 12.31 34.66
CA THR A 156 -28.24 10.85 34.89
C THR A 156 -29.43 9.90 35.20
N VAL A 157 -29.22 8.67 34.69
CA VAL A 157 -29.66 7.33 35.15
C VAL A 157 -30.85 6.68 34.42
N ALA A 158 -30.53 5.62 33.65
CA ALA A 158 -31.42 4.49 33.35
C ALA A 158 -31.42 3.50 34.54
N PRO A 159 -32.44 2.65 34.76
CA PRO A 159 -32.38 1.28 34.17
C PRO A 159 -33.74 0.55 34.04
N LEU A 160 -33.66 -0.74 33.61
CA LEU A 160 -34.51 -1.92 33.90
C LEU A 160 -34.82 -2.66 32.56
N VAL A 161 -34.87 -3.98 32.38
CA VAL A 161 -34.62 -5.23 33.12
C VAL A 161 -34.65 -6.35 32.05
N GLY A 162 -33.90 -7.45 32.21
CA GLY A 162 -34.09 -8.66 31.40
C GLY A 162 -33.21 -9.84 31.80
N ARG A 163 -33.71 -10.70 32.70
CA ARG A 163 -33.09 -11.92 33.23
C ARG A 163 -32.96 -13.04 32.17
N GLY A 164 -31.87 -13.80 32.23
CA GLY A 164 -31.71 -15.09 31.56
C GLY A 164 -30.64 -15.95 32.26
N THR A 165 -31.02 -17.19 32.54
CA THR A 165 -30.46 -18.13 33.54
C THR A 165 -29.14 -18.80 33.11
N VAL A 166 -28.19 -18.97 34.04
CA VAL A 166 -26.87 -19.59 33.82
C VAL A 166 -26.92 -21.09 34.12
N VAL A 167 -26.60 -21.92 33.13
CA VAL A 167 -26.23 -23.34 33.30
C VAL A 167 -24.70 -23.43 33.33
N ARG A 168 -24.13 -23.82 34.47
CA ARG A 168 -22.68 -24.09 34.63
C ARG A 168 -22.29 -25.34 33.84
N LYS A 169 -21.51 -25.17 32.77
CA LYS A 169 -20.64 -26.22 32.21
C LYS A 169 -19.24 -26.02 32.77
N VAL A 170 -18.68 -27.11 33.30
CA VAL A 170 -17.30 -27.21 33.79
C VAL A 170 -16.36 -27.09 32.58
N SER A 171 -15.56 -26.02 32.53
CA SER A 171 -14.47 -25.85 31.56
C SER A 171 -13.26 -26.67 32.00
N ALA A 172 -12.90 -27.67 31.19
CA ALA A 172 -11.56 -28.21 31.18
C ALA A 172 -10.63 -27.22 30.47
N ASN A 173 -9.52 -26.86 31.13
CA ASN A 173 -8.46 -26.02 30.57
C ASN A 173 -7.80 -26.72 29.38
N GLY A 174 -8.11 -26.26 28.17
CA GLY A 174 -7.29 -26.41 26.98
C GLY A 174 -7.22 -25.06 26.28
N GLY A 175 -6.04 -24.44 26.25
CA GLY A 175 -5.83 -23.19 25.50
C GLY A 175 -6.20 -23.37 24.01
N PRO A 176 -6.53 -22.29 23.29
CA PRO A 176 -6.95 -22.39 21.89
C PRO A 176 -5.80 -22.93 21.04
N SER A 177 -5.96 -24.16 20.54
CA SER A 177 -5.05 -24.74 19.54
C SER A 177 -5.14 -23.90 18.26
N SER A 178 -4.02 -23.38 17.79
CA SER A 178 -3.93 -22.61 16.55
C SER A 178 -4.29 -23.51 15.37
N THR A 179 -5.47 -23.29 14.77
CA THR A 179 -5.89 -24.00 13.55
C THR A 179 -5.49 -23.19 12.32
N ALA A 180 -5.27 -23.86 11.18
CA ALA A 180 -4.99 -23.19 9.89
C ALA A 180 -6.05 -22.12 9.56
N LYS A 181 -7.32 -22.37 9.91
CA LYS A 181 -8.42 -21.42 9.71
C LYS A 181 -8.30 -20.17 10.59
N SER A 182 -7.87 -20.32 11.84
CA SER A 182 -7.59 -19.19 12.75
C SER A 182 -6.41 -18.34 12.26
N ILE A 183 -5.38 -18.98 11.71
CA ILE A 183 -4.17 -18.32 11.21
C ILE A 183 -4.48 -17.55 9.92
N ALA A 184 -5.23 -18.15 8.99
CA ALA A 184 -5.68 -17.50 7.76
C ALA A 184 -6.58 -16.27 8.05
N GLY A 185 -7.37 -16.31 9.12
CA GLY A 185 -8.19 -15.18 9.54
C GLY A 185 -7.38 -13.94 9.96
N ARG A 186 -6.15 -14.11 10.48
CA ARG A 186 -5.29 -12.96 10.89
C ARG A 186 -4.69 -12.19 9.73
N THR A 187 -4.59 -12.83 8.57
CA THR A 187 -4.01 -12.24 7.36
C THR A 187 -5.00 -12.22 6.23
N SER A 188 -6.31 -12.25 6.49
CA SER A 188 -7.33 -12.23 5.43
C SER A 188 -7.15 -11.03 4.52
N GLU A 189 -7.07 -9.82 5.06
CA GLU A 189 -6.87 -8.59 4.27
C GLU A 189 -5.56 -8.62 3.46
N LEU A 190 -4.45 -9.03 4.08
CA LEU A 190 -3.16 -9.18 3.40
C LEU A 190 -3.24 -10.20 2.27
N ARG A 191 -3.82 -11.38 2.55
CA ARG A 191 -3.98 -12.48 1.60
C ARG A 191 -4.83 -12.02 0.42
N GLU A 192 -5.96 -11.39 0.69
CA GLU A 192 -6.86 -10.90 -0.35
C GLU A 192 -6.18 -9.85 -1.22
N ALA A 193 -5.56 -8.82 -0.62
CA ALA A 193 -4.83 -7.80 -1.37
C ALA A 193 -3.70 -8.40 -2.22
N THR A 194 -3.00 -9.39 -1.70
CA THR A 194 -1.90 -10.08 -2.40
C THR A 194 -2.41 -10.90 -3.58
N TRP A 195 -3.49 -11.68 -3.40
CA TRP A 195 -4.08 -12.48 -4.48
C TRP A 195 -4.73 -11.63 -5.55
N ARG A 196 -5.38 -10.52 -5.18
CA ARG A 196 -5.80 -9.52 -6.16
C ARG A 196 -4.59 -9.05 -6.93
N THR A 197 -3.49 -8.74 -6.24
CA THR A 197 -2.22 -8.30 -6.85
C THR A 197 -1.69 -9.27 -7.88
N ALA A 198 -1.57 -10.55 -7.50
CA ALA A 198 -1.14 -11.63 -8.39
C ALA A 198 -2.08 -11.81 -9.59
N LEU A 199 -3.39 -11.87 -9.36
CA LEU A 199 -4.37 -12.06 -10.44
C LEU A 199 -4.30 -10.91 -11.45
N ALA A 200 -4.28 -9.66 -10.99
CA ALA A 200 -4.22 -8.53 -11.91
C ALA A 200 -2.91 -8.49 -12.73
N ARG A 201 -1.78 -8.94 -12.16
CA ARG A 201 -0.53 -9.08 -12.93
C ARG A 201 -0.68 -10.19 -13.97
N GLY A 202 -1.17 -11.36 -13.59
CA GLY A 202 -1.38 -12.44 -14.56
C GLY A 202 -2.39 -12.11 -15.67
N LEU A 203 -3.42 -11.31 -15.39
CA LEU A 203 -4.34 -10.79 -16.42
C LEU A 203 -3.68 -9.71 -17.29
N ALA A 204 -2.75 -8.92 -16.75
CA ALA A 204 -1.98 -7.98 -17.57
C ALA A 204 -1.03 -8.71 -18.53
N ASP A 205 -0.50 -9.86 -18.11
CA ASP A 205 0.47 -10.65 -18.86
C ASP A 205 -0.18 -11.64 -19.87
N ASP A 206 -1.43 -12.04 -19.64
CA ASP A 206 -2.18 -12.95 -20.52
C ASP A 206 -3.51 -12.33 -21.00
N PRO A 207 -3.54 -11.81 -22.25
CA PRO A 207 -4.73 -11.25 -22.87
C PRO A 207 -5.92 -12.20 -22.96
N SER A 208 -5.69 -13.51 -23.13
CA SER A 208 -6.76 -14.49 -23.27
C SER A 208 -7.48 -14.67 -21.93
N ASN A 209 -6.71 -14.74 -20.84
CA ASN A 209 -7.27 -14.78 -19.49
C ASN A 209 -7.96 -13.47 -19.12
N ALA A 210 -7.41 -12.31 -19.52
CA ALA A 210 -8.07 -11.02 -19.33
C ALA A 210 -9.43 -10.95 -20.02
N GLN A 211 -9.50 -11.37 -21.29
CA GLN A 211 -10.74 -11.42 -22.04
C GLN A 211 -11.75 -12.37 -21.39
N ALA A 212 -11.32 -13.56 -20.97
CA ALA A 212 -12.19 -14.51 -20.28
C ALA A 212 -12.74 -13.93 -18.96
N ALA A 213 -11.89 -13.28 -18.16
CA ALA A 213 -12.29 -12.61 -16.92
C ALA A 213 -13.34 -11.51 -17.17
N ILE A 214 -13.14 -10.69 -18.22
CA ILE A 214 -14.09 -9.64 -18.60
C ILE A 214 -15.43 -10.24 -19.03
N LEU A 215 -15.42 -11.29 -19.86
CA LEU A 215 -16.64 -11.94 -20.32
C LEU A 215 -17.42 -12.56 -19.16
N VAL A 216 -16.73 -13.24 -18.24
CA VAL A 216 -17.35 -13.77 -17.02
C VAL A 216 -17.90 -12.63 -16.17
N ALA A 217 -17.15 -11.55 -15.96
CA ALA A 217 -17.62 -10.40 -15.20
C ALA A 217 -18.85 -9.73 -15.82
N ALA A 218 -18.88 -9.57 -17.14
CA ALA A 218 -19.98 -8.98 -17.87
C ALA A 218 -21.24 -9.86 -17.80
N LEU A 219 -21.10 -11.16 -18.08
CA LEU A 219 -22.22 -12.11 -18.11
C LEU A 219 -22.77 -12.46 -16.72
N THR A 220 -22.00 -12.16 -15.66
CA THR A 220 -22.45 -12.29 -14.26
C THR A 220 -22.93 -10.96 -13.66
N GLY A 221 -22.92 -9.87 -14.43
CA GLY A 221 -23.35 -8.55 -13.96
C GLY A 221 -22.41 -7.90 -12.94
N THR A 222 -21.17 -8.39 -12.82
CA THR A 222 -20.19 -7.91 -11.83
C THR A 222 -19.16 -6.94 -12.43
N LEU A 223 -19.16 -6.73 -13.75
CA LEU A 223 -18.24 -5.80 -14.41
C LEU A 223 -18.34 -4.37 -13.86
N SER A 224 -19.53 -3.95 -13.43
CA SER A 224 -19.79 -2.65 -12.79
C SER A 224 -19.12 -2.49 -11.41
N HIS A 225 -18.55 -3.55 -10.84
CA HIS A 225 -17.78 -3.46 -9.60
C HIS A 225 -16.42 -2.78 -9.80
N ILE A 226 -15.94 -2.63 -11.04
CA ILE A 226 -14.78 -1.79 -11.34
C ILE A 226 -15.10 -0.36 -10.92
N LYS A 227 -14.24 0.25 -10.10
CA LYS A 227 -14.48 1.62 -9.64
C LYS A 227 -14.36 2.59 -10.83
N ALA A 228 -15.16 3.66 -10.79
CA ALA A 228 -15.25 4.61 -11.90
C ALA A 228 -13.89 5.26 -12.23
N ASP A 229 -13.05 5.50 -11.23
CA ASP A 229 -11.73 6.12 -11.32
C ASP A 229 -10.63 5.16 -11.79
N THR A 230 -10.74 3.85 -11.53
CA THR A 230 -9.68 2.87 -11.84
C THR A 230 -9.25 2.88 -13.30
N LEU A 231 -10.21 2.95 -14.22
CA LEU A 231 -9.93 2.99 -15.67
C LEU A 231 -9.85 4.41 -16.22
N THR A 232 -10.70 5.32 -15.73
CA THR A 232 -10.73 6.70 -16.24
C THR A 232 -9.45 7.47 -15.92
N SER A 233 -8.84 7.24 -14.76
CA SER A 233 -7.53 7.81 -14.39
C SER A 233 -6.38 7.36 -15.29
N ARG A 234 -6.54 6.24 -16.00
CA ARG A 234 -5.53 5.65 -16.89
C ARG A 234 -5.88 5.81 -18.37
N ALA A 235 -7.03 6.37 -18.70
CA ALA A 235 -7.50 6.44 -20.08
C ALA A 235 -6.55 7.24 -20.99
N ALA A 236 -5.91 8.28 -20.44
CA ALA A 236 -4.86 9.05 -21.12
C ALA A 236 -3.64 8.20 -21.51
N LEU A 237 -3.26 7.24 -20.66
CA LEU A 237 -2.12 6.35 -20.87
C LEU A 237 -2.46 5.17 -21.79
N LEU A 238 -3.67 4.62 -21.65
CA LEU A 238 -4.10 3.42 -22.36
C LEU A 238 -4.51 3.70 -23.81
N VAL A 239 -4.97 4.92 -24.09
CA VAL A 239 -5.47 5.32 -25.40
C VAL A 239 -4.60 6.44 -25.98
N ASP A 240 -4.78 7.67 -25.49
CA ASP A 240 -3.96 8.83 -25.81
C ASP A 240 -4.22 9.97 -24.81
N ALA A 241 -3.26 10.90 -24.67
CA ALA A 241 -3.31 11.96 -23.66
C ALA A 241 -4.57 12.86 -23.73
N ALA A 242 -5.16 13.05 -24.92
CA ALA A 242 -6.36 13.87 -25.09
C ALA A 242 -7.65 13.07 -24.88
N PHE A 243 -7.59 11.74 -24.80
CA PHE A 243 -8.76 10.87 -24.71
C PHE A 243 -9.76 11.25 -23.61
N PRO A 244 -9.35 11.58 -22.35
CA PRO A 244 -10.31 11.92 -21.29
C PRO A 244 -11.20 13.12 -21.62
N ASP A 245 -10.65 14.13 -22.28
CA ASP A 245 -11.31 15.42 -22.54
C ASP A 245 -12.07 15.46 -23.87
N ARG A 246 -11.89 14.44 -24.73
CA ARG A 246 -12.63 14.31 -26.00
C ARG A 246 -14.14 14.17 -25.77
N GLY A 247 -14.90 14.70 -26.72
CA GLY A 247 -16.34 14.44 -26.82
C GLY A 247 -16.62 12.95 -27.06
N PHE A 248 -17.80 12.48 -26.64
CA PHE A 248 -18.14 11.04 -26.71
C PHE A 248 -18.08 10.47 -28.13
N LYS A 249 -18.49 11.26 -29.14
CA LYS A 249 -18.39 10.88 -30.56
C LYS A 249 -16.95 10.63 -30.99
N ASP A 250 -16.03 11.50 -30.58
CA ASP A 250 -14.61 11.39 -30.94
C ASP A 250 -13.95 10.22 -30.19
N LYS A 251 -14.35 9.98 -28.93
CA LYS A 251 -13.93 8.78 -28.18
C LYS A 251 -14.28 7.49 -28.95
N ILE A 252 -15.47 7.40 -29.56
CA ILE A 252 -15.84 6.25 -30.40
C ILE A 252 -14.90 6.11 -31.60
N ALA A 253 -14.60 7.21 -32.29
CA ALA A 253 -13.70 7.18 -33.45
C ALA A 253 -12.31 6.67 -33.05
N VAL A 254 -11.72 7.22 -31.98
CA VAL A 254 -10.41 6.83 -31.47
C VAL A 254 -10.38 5.34 -31.07
N ILE A 255 -11.40 4.86 -30.34
CA ILE A 255 -11.45 3.45 -29.93
C ILE A 255 -11.55 2.50 -31.14
N ARG A 256 -12.28 2.88 -32.19
CA ARG A 256 -12.41 2.07 -33.41
C ARG A 256 -11.12 2.01 -34.24
N GLU A 257 -10.21 2.96 -34.04
CA GLU A 257 -8.95 3.07 -34.77
C GLU A 257 -7.76 2.53 -33.96
N LEU A 258 -7.98 1.99 -32.76
CA LEU A 258 -6.93 1.34 -31.98
C LEU A 258 -6.28 0.21 -32.78
N SER A 259 -4.95 0.15 -32.71
CA SER A 259 -4.23 -1.03 -33.18
C SER A 259 -4.62 -2.27 -32.36
N GLU A 260 -4.50 -3.46 -32.95
CA GLU A 260 -4.79 -4.73 -32.26
C GLU A 260 -3.99 -4.85 -30.94
N GLY A 261 -2.71 -4.48 -30.95
CA GLY A 261 -1.87 -4.48 -29.75
C GLY A 261 -2.37 -3.52 -28.66
N GLN A 262 -2.77 -2.30 -29.02
CA GLN A 262 -3.34 -1.36 -28.05
C GLN A 262 -4.68 -1.85 -27.50
N ALA A 263 -5.56 -2.38 -28.35
CA ALA A 263 -6.83 -2.95 -27.93
C ALA A 263 -6.62 -4.11 -26.93
N THR A 264 -5.64 -4.97 -27.20
CA THR A 264 -5.20 -6.02 -26.28
C THR A 264 -4.72 -5.45 -24.93
N THR A 265 -3.88 -4.41 -24.94
CA THR A 265 -3.42 -3.74 -23.70
C THR A 265 -4.58 -3.14 -22.91
N VAL A 266 -5.54 -2.50 -23.59
CA VAL A 266 -6.75 -1.94 -22.95
C VAL A 266 -7.57 -3.05 -22.30
N LEU A 267 -7.81 -4.17 -23.00
CA LEU A 267 -8.53 -5.32 -22.45
C LEU A 267 -7.79 -5.93 -21.24
N ALA A 268 -6.47 -6.10 -21.33
CA ALA A 268 -5.65 -6.57 -20.22
C ALA A 268 -5.78 -5.65 -18.99
N ALA A 269 -5.77 -4.33 -19.19
CA ALA A 269 -5.97 -3.34 -18.15
C ALA A 269 -7.37 -3.41 -17.51
N ILE A 270 -8.44 -3.65 -18.31
CA ILE A 270 -9.80 -3.84 -17.80
C ILE A 270 -9.89 -5.11 -16.94
N GLY A 271 -9.31 -6.22 -17.40
CA GLY A 271 -9.25 -7.47 -16.62
C GLY A 271 -8.51 -7.28 -15.29
N ALA A 272 -7.35 -6.60 -15.33
CA ALA A 272 -6.57 -6.28 -14.16
C ALA A 272 -7.33 -5.36 -13.17
N ALA A 273 -8.08 -4.37 -13.68
CA ALA A 273 -8.94 -3.51 -12.88
C ALA A 273 -10.05 -4.31 -12.18
N TYR A 274 -10.69 -5.24 -12.90
CA TYR A 274 -11.70 -6.13 -12.31
C TYR A 274 -11.12 -6.95 -11.15
N ALA A 275 -9.92 -7.54 -11.31
CA ALA A 275 -9.27 -8.29 -10.24
C ALA A 275 -8.98 -7.44 -8.98
N ARG A 276 -8.69 -6.14 -9.16
CA ARG A 276 -8.46 -5.19 -8.05
C ARG A 276 -9.75 -4.83 -7.32
N ASP A 277 -10.83 -4.58 -8.07
CA ASP A 277 -12.01 -3.89 -7.54
C ASP A 277 -13.19 -4.82 -7.25
N VAL A 278 -13.21 -6.05 -7.77
CA VAL A 278 -14.31 -6.98 -7.54
C VAL A 278 -14.51 -7.24 -6.05
N GLN A 279 -15.71 -6.95 -5.56
CA GLN A 279 -16.05 -6.98 -4.13
C GLN A 279 -15.87 -8.38 -3.53
N SER A 280 -16.33 -9.42 -4.24
CA SER A 280 -16.21 -10.81 -3.79
C SER A 280 -14.78 -11.33 -3.97
N PHE A 281 -14.12 -11.68 -2.86
CA PHE A 281 -12.85 -12.38 -2.93
C PHE A 281 -12.99 -13.80 -3.52
N ALA A 282 -14.14 -14.44 -3.38
CA ALA A 282 -14.38 -15.76 -3.97
C ALA A 282 -14.19 -15.73 -5.49
N HIS A 283 -14.62 -14.67 -6.17
CA HIS A 283 -14.41 -14.53 -7.61
C HIS A 283 -12.92 -14.42 -7.98
N VAL A 284 -12.13 -13.74 -7.14
CA VAL A 284 -10.67 -13.68 -7.34
C VAL A 284 -10.02 -15.02 -7.09
N ALA A 285 -10.44 -15.76 -6.07
CA ALA A 285 -9.95 -17.10 -5.82
C ALA A 285 -10.27 -18.04 -6.99
N ASP A 286 -11.50 -18.00 -7.51
CA ASP A 286 -11.93 -18.84 -8.63
C ASP A 286 -11.18 -18.51 -9.92
N LEU A 287 -11.05 -17.21 -10.26
CA LEU A 287 -10.28 -16.78 -11.43
C LEU A 287 -8.79 -17.11 -11.29
N ALA A 288 -8.20 -16.86 -10.11
CA ALA A 288 -6.80 -17.17 -9.86
C ALA A 288 -6.52 -18.68 -9.95
N GLY A 289 -7.43 -19.50 -9.42
CA GLY A 289 -7.36 -20.96 -9.53
C GLY A 289 -7.51 -21.44 -10.97
N ALA A 290 -8.51 -20.93 -11.70
CA ALA A 290 -8.79 -21.31 -13.08
C ALA A 290 -7.66 -20.94 -14.05
N PHE A 291 -7.03 -19.77 -13.85
CA PHE A 291 -5.95 -19.28 -14.70
C PHE A 291 -4.55 -19.73 -14.22
N GLY A 292 -4.47 -20.51 -13.15
CA GLY A 292 -3.20 -21.01 -12.63
C GLY A 292 -2.25 -19.90 -12.10
N ILE A 293 -2.82 -18.81 -11.58
CA ILE A 293 -2.06 -17.67 -11.07
C ILE A 293 -1.17 -18.09 -9.90
N ASP A 294 0.11 -17.70 -9.97
CA ASP A 294 1.07 -17.98 -8.90
C ASP A 294 1.30 -16.75 -8.02
N ILE A 295 0.85 -16.82 -6.77
CA ILE A 295 1.06 -15.78 -5.75
C ILE A 295 2.54 -15.51 -5.46
N ARG A 296 3.44 -16.47 -5.74
CA ARG A 296 4.89 -16.32 -5.54
C ARG A 296 5.51 -15.23 -6.40
N THR A 297 4.83 -14.81 -7.48
CA THR A 297 5.28 -13.72 -8.36
C THR A 297 5.22 -12.34 -7.70
N VAL A 298 4.44 -12.21 -6.63
CA VAL A 298 4.21 -10.92 -5.96
C VAL A 298 4.45 -10.95 -4.46
N TRP A 299 4.73 -12.13 -3.90
CA TRP A 299 4.78 -12.32 -2.46
C TRP A 299 5.69 -13.47 -2.03
N GLN A 300 6.34 -13.26 -0.89
CA GLN A 300 7.08 -14.27 -0.15
C GLN A 300 6.91 -14.04 1.35
N VAL A 301 7.25 -15.05 2.15
CA VAL A 301 7.29 -14.90 3.61
C VAL A 301 8.36 -13.87 3.97
N ASP A 302 7.93 -12.80 4.65
CA ASP A 302 8.80 -11.73 5.11
C ASP A 302 8.61 -11.47 6.62
N ARG A 303 9.40 -10.53 7.13
CA ARG A 303 9.31 -10.12 8.54
C ARG A 303 7.94 -9.59 8.90
N ALA A 304 7.36 -8.74 8.06
CA ALA A 304 6.07 -8.11 8.32
C ALA A 304 4.97 -9.18 8.45
N PHE A 305 4.97 -10.19 7.59
CA PHE A 305 4.04 -11.32 7.66
C PHE A 305 4.16 -12.07 8.99
N LEU A 306 5.38 -12.46 9.38
CA LEU A 306 5.62 -13.21 10.62
C LEU A 306 5.27 -12.38 11.89
N GLU A 307 5.46 -11.06 11.85
CA GLU A 307 5.13 -10.19 12.99
C GLU A 307 3.64 -10.15 13.34
N ARG A 308 2.75 -10.56 12.43
CA ARG A 308 1.29 -10.61 12.66
C ARG A 308 0.83 -11.79 13.54
N TYR A 309 1.71 -12.77 13.76
CA TYR A 309 1.36 -14.02 14.45
C TYR A 309 1.88 -14.11 15.88
N THR A 310 1.20 -14.89 16.73
CA THR A 310 1.73 -15.25 18.05
C THR A 310 2.85 -16.29 17.93
N LYS A 311 3.58 -16.54 19.02
CA LYS A 311 4.63 -17.58 19.02
C LYS A 311 4.10 -18.97 18.68
N ASP A 312 2.91 -19.32 19.15
CA ASP A 312 2.30 -20.63 18.88
C ASP A 312 1.90 -20.77 17.41
N GLU A 313 1.40 -19.70 16.80
CA GLU A 313 1.10 -19.65 15.36
C GLU A 313 2.36 -19.64 14.51
N LEU A 314 3.44 -18.98 14.95
CA LEU A 314 4.74 -19.05 14.30
C LEU A 314 5.32 -20.46 14.33
N LYS A 315 5.13 -21.19 15.44
CA LYS A 315 5.46 -22.63 15.51
C LYS A 315 4.65 -23.44 14.50
N PHE A 316 3.37 -23.15 14.33
CA PHE A 316 2.54 -23.80 13.31
C PHE A 316 3.07 -23.52 11.90
N ILE A 317 3.28 -22.25 11.54
CA ILE A 317 3.79 -21.82 10.22
C ILE A 317 5.16 -22.44 9.94
N ALA A 318 6.05 -22.45 10.92
CA ALA A 318 7.37 -23.09 10.83
C ALA A 318 7.25 -24.61 10.61
N GLY A 319 6.29 -25.26 11.27
CA GLY A 319 6.04 -26.69 11.13
C GLY A 319 5.57 -27.06 9.72
N GLU A 320 4.51 -26.42 9.24
CA GLU A 320 3.98 -26.71 7.89
C GLU A 320 4.96 -26.33 6.77
N SER A 321 5.73 -25.25 6.97
CA SER A 321 6.67 -24.77 5.96
C SER A 321 7.94 -25.62 5.88
N GLY A 322 8.11 -26.60 6.78
CA GLY A 322 9.26 -27.50 6.84
C GLY A 322 10.47 -26.94 7.60
N LEU A 323 10.36 -25.76 8.22
CA LEU A 323 11.46 -25.14 8.97
C LEU A 323 11.82 -25.98 10.20
N VAL A 324 10.82 -26.48 10.92
CA VAL A 324 11.06 -27.32 12.12
C VAL A 324 11.82 -28.60 11.75
N ALA A 325 11.46 -29.22 10.62
CA ALA A 325 12.14 -30.40 10.10
C ALA A 325 13.58 -30.08 9.66
N HIS A 326 13.81 -28.91 9.05
CA HIS A 326 15.14 -28.47 8.60
C HIS A 326 16.09 -28.15 9.76
N MET A 327 15.62 -27.40 10.77
CA MET A 327 16.44 -27.01 11.92
C MET A 327 16.57 -28.10 12.98
N GLY A 328 15.61 -29.03 13.02
CA GLY A 328 15.44 -30.02 14.08
C GLY A 328 14.65 -29.49 15.27
N GLU A 329 13.82 -30.36 15.84
CA GLU A 329 12.85 -30.01 16.90
C GLU A 329 13.50 -29.38 18.13
N LYS A 330 14.69 -29.86 18.54
CA LYS A 330 15.43 -29.33 19.70
C LYS A 330 15.93 -27.90 19.45
N ALA A 331 16.47 -27.64 18.27
CA ALA A 331 16.98 -26.31 17.92
C ALA A 331 15.83 -25.31 17.79
N PHE A 332 14.73 -25.71 17.13
CA PHE A 332 13.56 -24.86 17.02
C PHE A 332 12.89 -24.60 18.39
N SER A 333 12.83 -25.59 19.28
CA SER A 333 12.30 -25.40 20.64
C SER A 333 13.11 -24.39 21.45
N LYS A 334 14.45 -24.37 21.29
CA LYS A 334 15.31 -23.34 21.87
C LYS A 334 15.00 -21.95 21.29
N LEU A 335 14.81 -21.87 19.98
CA LEU A 335 14.46 -20.61 19.30
C LEU A 335 13.08 -20.07 19.73
N LEU A 336 12.09 -20.95 19.93
CA LEU A 336 10.75 -20.59 20.40
C LEU A 336 10.75 -19.94 21.81
N GLY A 337 11.74 -20.32 22.64
CA GLY A 337 11.97 -19.75 23.97
C GLY A 337 12.47 -18.29 23.94
N ALA A 338 13.08 -17.84 22.83
CA ALA A 338 13.60 -16.48 22.69
C ALA A 338 12.49 -15.43 22.57
N LYS A 339 12.79 -14.13 22.63
CA LYS A 339 11.77 -13.08 22.42
C LYS A 339 11.20 -13.19 21.00
N LYS A 340 9.96 -12.74 20.77
CA LYS A 340 9.27 -12.87 19.47
C LYS A 340 10.11 -12.29 18.31
N GLY A 341 10.76 -11.15 18.52
CA GLY A 341 11.66 -10.55 17.52
C GLY A 341 12.83 -11.46 17.15
N ASP A 342 13.46 -12.09 18.13
CA ASP A 342 14.59 -13.02 17.93
C ASP A 342 14.13 -14.32 17.27
N LEU A 343 12.94 -14.81 17.61
CA LEU A 343 12.31 -15.95 16.93
C LEU A 343 12.10 -15.65 15.44
N ILE A 344 11.50 -14.51 15.11
CA ILE A 344 11.26 -14.11 13.72
C ILE A 344 12.57 -13.95 12.95
N SER A 345 13.55 -13.26 13.56
CA SER A 345 14.88 -13.13 12.96
C SER A 345 15.57 -14.47 12.76
N GLY A 346 15.46 -15.41 13.71
CA GLY A 346 16.03 -16.75 13.58
C GLY A 346 15.29 -17.62 12.55
N MET A 347 13.99 -17.44 12.38
CA MET A 347 13.20 -18.10 11.34
C MET A 347 13.63 -17.64 9.94
N LEU A 348 13.76 -16.32 9.74
CA LEU A 348 14.14 -15.75 8.43
C LEU A 348 15.59 -16.01 8.04
N ASN A 349 16.50 -16.13 9.03
CA ASN A 349 17.93 -16.33 8.81
C ASN A 349 18.40 -17.76 9.10
N ALA A 350 17.49 -18.73 9.03
CA ALA A 350 17.84 -20.14 9.23
C ALA A 350 18.77 -20.62 8.10
N VAL A 351 19.99 -21.00 8.45
CA VAL A 351 21.03 -21.39 7.48
C VAL A 351 20.55 -22.57 6.63
N GLY A 352 20.61 -22.41 5.31
CA GLY A 352 20.20 -23.44 4.35
C GLY A 352 18.69 -23.59 4.20
N PHE A 353 17.88 -22.72 4.80
CA PHE A 353 16.43 -22.71 4.61
C PHE A 353 16.02 -21.46 3.81
N ASP A 354 15.41 -21.70 2.65
CA ASP A 354 14.86 -20.62 1.82
C ASP A 354 13.34 -20.53 1.99
N TRP A 355 12.89 -19.32 2.31
CA TRP A 355 11.47 -18.96 2.39
C TRP A 355 10.88 -18.64 1.01
N ALA A 356 11.71 -18.32 0.02
CA ALA A 356 11.26 -18.05 -1.33
C ALA A 356 10.51 -19.26 -1.90
N GLY A 357 9.38 -18.99 -2.53
CA GLY A 357 8.52 -20.01 -3.13
C GLY A 357 7.71 -20.88 -2.15
N ARG A 358 7.87 -20.71 -0.83
CA ARG A 358 7.03 -21.38 0.18
C ARG A 358 5.79 -20.53 0.45
N VAL A 359 4.60 -21.12 0.29
CA VAL A 359 3.33 -20.44 0.56
C VAL A 359 2.65 -21.12 1.76
N PRO A 360 2.69 -20.51 2.96
CA PRO A 360 1.96 -21.01 4.13
C PRO A 360 0.47 -21.17 3.87
N SER A 361 -0.21 -22.04 4.62
CA SER A 361 -1.66 -22.25 4.46
C SER A 361 -2.47 -20.96 4.62
N ALA A 362 -1.94 -20.02 5.41
CA ALA A 362 -2.53 -18.72 5.66
C ALA A 362 -2.58 -17.80 4.43
N MET A 363 -1.78 -18.10 3.40
CA MET A 363 -1.70 -17.33 2.15
C MET A 363 -2.22 -18.11 0.94
N ALA A 364 -2.37 -19.43 1.01
CA ALA A 364 -2.92 -20.23 -0.09
C ALA A 364 -4.45 -20.08 -0.24
N LEU A 365 -4.97 -20.27 -1.45
CA LEU A 365 -6.42 -20.22 -1.74
C LEU A 365 -7.17 -21.42 -1.14
N ASP A 366 -6.57 -22.61 -1.22
CA ASP A 366 -7.15 -23.86 -0.70
C ASP A 366 -6.92 -24.04 0.81
N GLY A 367 -6.23 -23.10 1.44
CA GLY A 367 -5.87 -23.16 2.86
C GLY A 367 -4.89 -24.27 3.19
N ARG A 368 -4.06 -24.70 2.22
CA ARG A 368 -3.01 -25.70 2.42
C ARG A 368 -1.64 -25.12 2.10
N TYR A 369 -0.62 -25.60 2.80
CA TYR A 369 0.75 -25.25 2.50
C TYR A 369 1.12 -25.67 1.07
N ALA A 370 1.75 -24.76 0.31
CA ALA A 370 2.31 -25.06 -1.00
C ALA A 370 3.85 -24.98 -0.96
N PRO A 371 4.57 -26.08 -1.29
CA PRO A 371 6.03 -26.09 -1.32
C PRO A 371 6.59 -25.25 -2.48
N PRO A 372 7.91 -24.97 -2.50
CA PRO A 372 8.56 -24.37 -3.66
C PRO A 372 8.34 -25.26 -4.88
N ARG A 373 8.06 -24.66 -6.04
CA ARG A 373 8.02 -25.43 -7.29
C ARG A 373 9.42 -25.94 -7.55
N SER A 374 9.59 -27.26 -7.62
CA SER A 374 10.79 -27.84 -8.22
C SER A 374 10.86 -27.33 -9.65
N LEU A 375 11.89 -26.57 -10.00
CA LEU A 375 12.25 -26.40 -11.41
C LEU A 375 12.29 -27.81 -12.02
N PRO A 376 11.58 -28.09 -13.13
CA PRO A 376 11.89 -29.29 -13.89
C PRO A 376 13.40 -29.26 -14.15
N PRO A 377 14.12 -30.39 -14.02
CA PRO A 377 15.53 -30.42 -14.37
C PRO A 377 15.64 -29.80 -15.77
N ALA A 378 16.47 -28.76 -15.91
CA ALA A 378 16.78 -28.20 -17.21
C ALA A 378 17.06 -29.39 -18.13
N LYS A 379 16.43 -29.42 -19.30
CA LYS A 379 16.79 -30.38 -20.35
C LYS A 379 18.24 -30.09 -20.78
N ALA A 380 19.19 -30.51 -19.96
CA ALA A 380 20.57 -30.71 -20.32
C ALA A 380 20.60 -32.11 -20.93
N ASP A 381 20.23 -32.18 -22.22
CA ASP A 381 20.63 -33.21 -23.19
C ASP A 381 19.68 -33.15 -24.41
N GLU A 382 19.77 -32.07 -25.19
CA GLU A 382 19.24 -32.07 -26.57
C GLU A 382 19.95 -31.05 -27.49
N VAL A 383 21.15 -30.58 -27.11
CA VAL A 383 21.95 -29.61 -27.93
C VAL A 383 23.29 -30.19 -28.41
N VAL A 384 23.62 -31.45 -28.08
CA VAL A 384 24.90 -32.07 -28.52
C VAL A 384 24.76 -32.91 -29.79
N THR A 385 23.56 -33.19 -30.29
CA THR A 385 23.36 -34.00 -31.51
C THR A 385 23.11 -33.21 -32.80
N GLU A 386 23.05 -31.88 -32.75
CA GLU A 386 22.82 -31.05 -33.95
C GLU A 386 24.08 -30.35 -34.48
N LEU A 387 25.25 -30.59 -33.86
CA LEU A 387 26.55 -30.11 -34.35
C LEU A 387 27.45 -31.21 -34.94
N ALA A 388 26.90 -32.42 -35.12
CA ALA A 388 27.64 -33.59 -35.63
C ALA A 388 26.88 -34.38 -36.73
N ALA A 389 25.98 -33.72 -37.47
CA ALA A 389 25.30 -34.27 -38.65
C ALA A 389 25.69 -33.53 -39.92
#